data_AF-A0A4R0JA00-F1
#
_entry.id   AF-A0A4R0JA00-F1
#
_cell.length_a   1.000
_cell.length_b   1.000
_cell.length_c   1.000
_cell.angle_alpha   90.00
_cell.angle_beta   90.00
_cell.angle_gamma   90.00
#
_symmetry.space_group_name_H-M   'P 1'
#
loop_
_entity.id
_entity.type
_entity.pdbx_description
1 polymer ?
#
loop_
_entity_poly.entity_id
_entity_poly.type
_entity_poly.pdbx_seq_one_letter_code
_entity_poly.pdbx_strand_id
1 'polypeptide(L)'
;MTTTAVAPHPTSVLELFAISGETARALAGADRSAWNGHIIESSSAMLGLAHWDGTLYLDRESIVDPLRHLYEHAGAKRPTRTLIAYRESLATLLHEHAHFLGPADATQEAAREAFTKLGSRQLEEGVTEAWAQDHLDDFIHRLGIDKVAPGIDSVRSDGYYAAFVPAIREITTDLDTRNGLPPGETLSLLNRQTAAGQFPLLVDFVYDSTRLPDLEPSGTDTRSRLESILRSGLAHLEAYELDPPGLATKHSHATAAQILTHLHHETHTTEATYSFSQPDPCALPHPARRIPSPHEAALSGVTPPRPTQPSAALHPAVLPPAALHPAHTRRSPASTRSLESCG
;
A
#
# COMPACT_ATOMS: atom_id res chain seq x y z
N MET A 1 9.99 -39.59 7.44
CA MET A 1 10.60 -38.42 8.09
C MET A 1 11.78 -38.00 7.23
N THR A 2 11.55 -37.05 6.33
CA THR A 2 12.58 -36.50 5.47
C THR A 2 13.27 -35.41 6.27
N THR A 3 14.51 -35.64 6.66
CA THR A 3 15.35 -34.63 7.32
C THR A 3 15.64 -33.55 6.27
N THR A 4 14.87 -32.47 6.29
CA THR A 4 15.15 -31.30 5.45
C THR A 4 16.51 -30.78 5.88
N ALA A 5 17.52 -30.96 5.03
CA ALA A 5 18.84 -30.40 5.26
C ALA A 5 18.69 -28.89 5.43
N VAL A 6 19.12 -28.36 6.58
CA VAL A 6 19.19 -26.91 6.80
C VAL A 6 20.12 -26.37 5.72
N ALA A 7 19.58 -25.53 4.82
CA ALA A 7 20.40 -24.87 3.82
C ALA A 7 21.55 -24.15 4.53
N PRO A 8 22.79 -24.29 4.05
CA PRO A 8 23.93 -23.65 4.70
C PRO A 8 23.74 -22.13 4.68
N HIS A 9 23.85 -21.49 5.84
CA HIS A 9 23.89 -20.03 5.96
C HIS A 9 25.18 -19.53 5.29
N PRO A 10 25.16 -18.35 4.64
CA PRO A 10 26.35 -17.74 4.06
C PRO A 10 27.44 -17.57 5.12
N THR A 11 28.68 -17.82 4.73
CA THR A 11 29.88 -17.72 5.58
C THR A 11 30.78 -16.55 5.20
N SER A 12 30.44 -15.85 4.11
CA SER A 12 31.14 -14.67 3.64
C SER A 12 30.19 -13.68 2.97
N VAL A 13 30.65 -12.44 2.78
CA VAL A 13 29.88 -11.41 2.05
C VAL A 13 29.61 -11.79 0.59
N LEU A 14 30.51 -12.53 -0.05
CA LEU A 14 30.32 -12.99 -1.43
C LEU A 14 29.22 -14.06 -1.51
N GLU A 15 29.17 -14.96 -0.53
CA GLU A 15 28.09 -15.95 -0.43
C GLU A 15 26.75 -15.29 -0.10
N LEU A 16 26.73 -14.30 0.80
CA LEU A 16 25.54 -13.48 1.07
C LEU A 16 24.99 -12.87 -0.22
N PHE A 17 25.86 -12.20 -0.97
CA PHE A 17 25.48 -11.58 -2.23
C PHE A 17 24.92 -12.61 -3.20
N ALA A 18 25.60 -13.74 -3.40
CA ALA A 18 25.18 -14.80 -4.31
C ALA A 18 23.76 -15.35 -4.03
N ILE A 19 23.33 -15.40 -2.77
CA ILE A 19 22.02 -15.97 -2.39
C ILE A 19 20.94 -14.92 -2.08
N SER A 20 21.32 -13.66 -1.89
CA SER A 20 20.43 -12.60 -1.40
C SER A 20 19.25 -12.34 -2.33
N GLY A 21 19.48 -12.26 -3.65
CA GLY A 21 18.40 -11.99 -4.61
C GLY A 21 17.37 -13.11 -4.71
N GLU A 22 17.82 -14.37 -4.71
CA GLU A 22 16.91 -15.53 -4.69
C GLU A 22 16.14 -15.61 -3.36
N THR A 23 16.79 -15.24 -2.25
CA THR A 23 16.13 -15.19 -0.94
C THR A 23 15.04 -14.11 -0.91
N ALA A 24 15.31 -12.92 -1.46
CA ALA A 24 14.33 -11.84 -1.57
C ALA A 24 13.15 -12.23 -2.48
N ARG A 25 13.43 -12.84 -3.65
CA ARG A 25 12.39 -13.36 -4.57
C ARG A 25 11.49 -14.39 -3.88
N ALA A 26 12.09 -15.38 -3.21
CA ALA A 26 11.36 -16.42 -2.49
C ALA A 26 10.62 -15.88 -1.25
N LEU A 27 11.11 -14.80 -0.63
CA LEU A 27 10.45 -14.12 0.47
C LEU A 27 9.20 -13.37 -0.02
N ALA A 28 9.31 -12.63 -1.12
CA ALA A 28 8.20 -11.90 -1.72
C ALA A 28 7.16 -12.81 -2.39
N GLY A 29 7.52 -14.05 -2.72
CA GLY A 29 6.69 -14.92 -3.56
C GLY A 29 6.56 -14.39 -4.99
N ALA A 30 7.58 -13.69 -5.49
CA ALA A 30 7.64 -13.20 -6.86
C ALA A 30 8.00 -14.32 -7.83
N ASP A 31 7.41 -14.29 -9.02
CA ASP A 31 7.67 -15.29 -10.06
C ASP A 31 9.13 -15.24 -10.54
N ARG A 32 9.69 -14.03 -10.64
CA ARG A 32 11.08 -13.82 -11.09
C ARG A 32 11.75 -12.64 -10.38
N SER A 33 13.07 -12.61 -10.52
CA SER A 33 13.91 -11.44 -10.30
C SER A 33 14.63 -11.10 -11.60
N ALA A 34 14.75 -9.82 -11.91
CA ALA A 34 15.54 -9.31 -13.03
C ALA A 34 17.03 -9.09 -12.68
N TRP A 35 17.43 -9.38 -11.43
CA TRP A 35 18.81 -9.28 -11.00
C TRP A 35 19.69 -10.23 -11.81
N ASN A 36 20.79 -9.73 -12.35
CA ASN A 36 21.68 -10.46 -13.24
C ASN A 36 22.85 -11.17 -12.50
N GLY A 37 22.90 -11.07 -11.17
CA GLY A 37 23.96 -11.65 -10.34
C GLY A 37 25.17 -10.74 -10.13
N HIS A 38 25.21 -9.55 -10.75
CA HIS A 38 26.31 -8.62 -10.62
C HIS A 38 26.07 -7.60 -9.50
N ILE A 39 27.13 -7.34 -8.73
CA ILE A 39 27.21 -6.26 -7.76
C ILE A 39 28.43 -5.41 -8.07
N ILE A 40 28.24 -4.09 -8.10
CA ILE A 40 29.32 -3.12 -8.27
C ILE A 40 29.40 -2.23 -7.03
N GLU A 41 30.57 -2.21 -6.40
CA GLU A 41 30.87 -1.25 -5.35
C GLU A 41 30.99 0.16 -5.94
N SER A 42 30.21 1.09 -5.42
CA SER A 42 30.25 2.50 -5.77
C SER A 42 30.81 3.33 -4.61
N SER A 43 31.28 4.53 -4.92
CA SER A 43 31.62 5.57 -3.93
C SER A 43 30.69 6.78 -4.10
N SER A 44 29.44 6.52 -4.50
CA SER A 44 28.46 7.56 -4.82
C SER A 44 27.72 8.01 -3.55
N ALA A 45 27.00 9.12 -3.63
CA ALA A 45 26.15 9.56 -2.52
C ALA A 45 24.91 8.65 -2.30
N MET A 46 24.65 7.70 -3.21
CA MET A 46 23.54 6.76 -3.12
C MET A 46 24.00 5.49 -2.41
N LEU A 47 23.23 5.04 -1.42
CA LEU A 47 23.53 3.83 -0.66
C LEU A 47 23.39 2.56 -1.50
N GLY A 48 22.37 2.51 -2.35
CA GLY A 48 22.09 1.42 -3.27
C GLY A 48 21.48 1.95 -4.56
N LEU A 49 21.59 1.15 -5.63
CA LEU A 49 20.87 1.37 -6.87
C LEU A 49 20.68 0.04 -7.61
N ALA A 50 19.42 -0.37 -7.77
CA ALA A 50 18.97 -1.37 -8.72
C ALA A 50 18.96 -0.78 -10.15
N HIS A 51 20.01 -1.04 -10.92
CA HIS A 51 20.13 -0.50 -12.27
C HIS A 51 19.32 -1.30 -13.29
N TRP A 52 18.85 -0.63 -14.37
CA TRP A 52 17.96 -1.22 -15.38
C TRP A 52 18.55 -2.41 -16.16
N ASP A 53 19.86 -2.63 -16.12
CA ASP A 53 20.52 -3.80 -16.73
C ASP A 53 20.55 -5.04 -15.79
N GLY A 54 19.92 -4.92 -14.62
CA GLY A 54 19.88 -5.94 -13.58
C GLY A 54 21.08 -5.92 -12.64
N THR A 55 22.00 -4.96 -12.78
CA THR A 55 23.18 -4.82 -11.91
C THR A 55 22.81 -4.06 -10.64
N LEU A 56 23.29 -4.53 -9.49
CA LEU A 56 23.05 -3.90 -8.19
C LEU A 56 24.30 -3.09 -7.78
N TYR A 57 24.17 -1.78 -7.65
CA TYR A 57 25.26 -0.92 -7.16
C TYR A 57 25.08 -0.69 -5.67
N LEU A 58 26.15 -0.83 -4.88
CA LEU A 58 26.14 -0.58 -3.43
C LEU A 58 27.23 0.38 -3.06
N ASP A 59 26.94 1.34 -2.17
CA ASP A 59 27.98 2.16 -1.57
C ASP A 59 28.94 1.29 -0.76
N ARG A 60 30.24 1.48 -1.03
CA ARG A 60 31.27 0.67 -0.41
C ARG A 60 31.35 0.91 1.09
N GLU A 61 31.41 2.17 1.51
CA GLU A 61 31.71 2.52 2.90
C GLU A 61 30.51 2.31 3.83
N SER A 62 29.30 2.59 3.33
CA SER A 62 28.07 2.57 4.12
C SER A 62 27.34 1.23 4.08
N ILE A 63 27.55 0.42 3.02
CA ILE A 63 26.86 -0.86 2.85
C ILE A 63 27.83 -2.03 2.81
N VAL A 64 28.78 -2.04 1.87
CA VAL A 64 29.61 -3.24 1.66
C VAL A 64 30.60 -3.48 2.79
N ASP A 65 31.25 -2.44 3.30
CA ASP A 65 32.24 -2.56 4.38
C ASP A 65 31.60 -2.99 5.72
N PRO A 66 30.41 -2.50 6.13
CA PRO A 66 29.68 -3.08 7.26
C PRO A 66 29.33 -4.55 7.07
N LEU A 67 28.93 -4.97 5.86
CA LEU A 67 28.65 -6.38 5.57
C LEU A 67 29.92 -7.24 5.55
N ARG A 68 31.08 -6.71 5.14
CA ARG A 68 32.37 -7.40 5.30
C ARG A 68 32.71 -7.58 6.77
N HIS A 69 32.61 -6.49 7.53
CA HIS A 69 32.91 -6.47 8.96
C HIS A 69 31.98 -7.42 9.75
N LEU A 70 30.71 -7.57 9.33
CA LEU A 70 29.77 -8.58 9.83
C LEU A 70 30.37 -9.99 9.80
N TYR A 71 30.90 -10.43 8.65
CA TYR A 71 31.44 -11.78 8.48
C TYR A 71 32.84 -11.96 9.07
N GLU A 72 33.70 -10.95 9.02
CA GLU A 72 35.02 -10.98 9.68
C GLU A 72 34.91 -11.22 11.19
N HIS A 73 33.79 -10.84 11.77
CA HIS A 73 33.53 -10.91 13.21
C HIS A 73 32.33 -11.80 13.55
N ALA A 74 32.04 -12.79 12.71
CA ALA A 74 30.92 -13.70 12.88
C ALA A 74 30.88 -14.32 14.29
N GLY A 75 29.70 -14.34 14.90
CA GLY A 75 29.42 -14.91 16.23
C GLY A 75 29.87 -14.06 17.41
N ALA A 76 30.60 -12.97 17.19
CA ALA A 76 31.04 -12.09 18.27
C ALA A 76 29.96 -11.05 18.64
N LYS A 77 29.82 -10.73 19.93
CA LYS A 77 28.97 -9.62 20.38
C LYS A 77 29.50 -8.29 19.82
N ARG A 78 28.59 -7.42 19.37
CA ARG A 78 28.93 -6.11 18.79
C ARG A 78 28.22 -4.98 19.54
N PRO A 79 28.80 -3.76 19.57
CA PRO A 79 28.10 -2.59 20.08
C PRO A 79 26.81 -2.30 19.29
N THR A 80 25.81 -1.71 19.94
CA THR A 80 24.51 -1.37 19.34
C THR A 80 24.64 -0.62 18.02
N ARG A 81 25.52 0.39 17.96
CA ARG A 81 25.75 1.18 16.73
C ARG A 81 26.23 0.32 15.55
N THR A 82 27.07 -0.67 15.81
CA THR A 82 27.56 -1.59 14.77
C THR A 82 26.46 -2.53 14.29
N LEU A 83 25.61 -3.03 15.21
CA LEU A 83 24.45 -3.85 14.84
C LEU A 83 23.43 -3.07 14.00
N ILE A 84 23.21 -1.77 14.33
CA ILE A 84 22.37 -0.88 13.53
C ILE A 84 22.93 -0.76 12.11
N ALA A 85 24.23 -0.48 11.97
CA ALA A 85 24.86 -0.39 10.64
C ALA A 85 24.70 -1.67 9.82
N TYR A 86 24.89 -2.85 10.42
CA TYR A 86 24.64 -4.12 9.71
C TYR A 86 23.19 -4.24 9.23
N ARG A 87 22.25 -3.86 10.11
CA ARG A 87 20.82 -3.97 9.83
C ARG A 87 20.40 -3.00 8.73
N GLU A 88 20.92 -1.77 8.74
CA GLU A 88 20.74 -0.79 7.67
C GLU A 88 21.30 -1.30 6.34
N SER A 89 22.50 -1.89 6.33
CA SER A 89 23.08 -2.47 5.11
C SER A 89 22.24 -3.63 4.55
N LEU A 90 21.66 -4.47 5.42
CA LEU A 90 20.76 -5.56 5.02
C LEU A 90 19.40 -5.04 4.54
N ALA A 91 18.90 -3.96 5.15
CA ALA A 91 17.69 -3.28 4.72
C ALA A 91 17.86 -2.72 3.31
N THR A 92 18.96 -2.01 3.04
CA THR A 92 19.30 -1.52 1.70
C THR A 92 19.44 -2.67 0.72
N LEU A 93 20.15 -3.75 1.07
CA LEU A 93 20.27 -4.91 0.18
C LEU A 93 18.91 -5.52 -0.19
N LEU A 94 17.99 -5.63 0.78
CA LEU A 94 16.63 -6.13 0.53
C LEU A 94 15.81 -5.16 -0.33
N HIS A 95 15.91 -3.85 -0.04
CA HIS A 95 15.28 -2.78 -0.81
C HIS A 95 15.70 -2.85 -2.29
N GLU A 96 17.00 -2.87 -2.57
CA GLU A 96 17.47 -2.92 -3.96
C GLU A 96 17.05 -4.22 -4.68
N HIS A 97 17.01 -5.36 -3.98
CA HIS A 97 16.50 -6.60 -4.57
C HIS A 97 15.01 -6.54 -4.90
N ALA A 98 14.22 -5.80 -4.11
CA ALA A 98 12.78 -5.67 -4.32
C ALA A 98 12.45 -4.96 -5.64
N HIS A 99 13.25 -3.97 -6.06
CA HIS A 99 13.11 -3.33 -7.38
C HIS A 99 13.30 -4.29 -8.57
N PHE A 100 13.97 -5.42 -8.38
CA PHE A 100 14.13 -6.43 -9.43
C PHE A 100 12.96 -7.42 -9.51
N LEU A 101 12.03 -7.39 -8.57
CA LEU A 101 10.94 -8.35 -8.51
C LEU A 101 9.85 -8.03 -9.54
N GLY A 102 9.19 -9.07 -10.02
CA GLY A 102 8.12 -8.92 -11.00
C GLY A 102 7.41 -10.23 -11.34
N PRO A 103 6.29 -10.16 -12.09
CA PRO A 103 5.66 -11.33 -12.68
C PRO A 103 6.55 -11.94 -13.78
N ALA A 104 6.26 -13.17 -14.18
CA ALA A 104 7.09 -13.93 -15.12
C ALA A 104 7.38 -13.21 -16.46
N ASP A 105 6.41 -12.45 -16.97
CA ASP A 105 6.45 -11.71 -18.23
C ASP A 105 7.01 -10.28 -18.11
N ALA A 106 7.37 -9.84 -16.91
CA ALA A 106 7.92 -8.51 -16.70
C ALA A 106 9.26 -8.30 -17.42
N THR A 107 9.48 -7.05 -17.87
CA THR A 107 10.72 -6.59 -18.49
C THR A 107 11.22 -5.33 -17.80
N GLN A 108 12.54 -5.17 -17.71
CA GLN A 108 13.16 -3.98 -17.13
C GLN A 108 12.95 -2.75 -18.02
N GLU A 109 12.83 -2.92 -19.34
CA GLU A 109 12.54 -1.85 -20.27
C GLU A 109 11.16 -1.23 -20.03
N ALA A 110 10.13 -2.07 -19.83
CA ALA A 110 8.78 -1.60 -19.50
C ALA A 110 8.74 -0.91 -18.14
N ALA A 111 9.44 -1.46 -17.14
CA ALA A 111 9.59 -0.84 -15.83
C ALA A 111 10.24 0.55 -15.94
N ARG A 112 11.34 0.68 -16.70
CA ARG A 112 12.05 1.93 -16.95
C ARG A 112 11.17 3.00 -17.59
N GLU A 113 10.40 2.62 -18.62
CA GLU A 113 9.47 3.55 -19.27
C GLU A 113 8.41 4.02 -18.28
N ALA A 114 7.80 3.09 -17.53
CA ALA A 114 6.76 3.40 -16.56
C ALA A 114 7.27 4.26 -15.40
N PHE A 115 8.49 4.05 -14.93
CA PHE A 115 9.08 4.76 -13.80
C PHE A 115 9.16 6.29 -14.03
N THR A 116 9.29 6.72 -15.29
CA THR A 116 9.31 8.14 -15.65
C THR A 116 7.94 8.83 -15.62
N LYS A 117 6.86 8.07 -15.52
CA LYS A 117 5.49 8.61 -15.47
C LYS A 117 5.23 9.25 -14.10
N LEU A 118 4.43 10.31 -14.08
CA LEU A 118 4.04 11.04 -12.87
C LEU A 118 3.61 10.10 -11.74
N GLY A 119 4.18 10.29 -10.54
CA GLY A 119 3.86 9.54 -9.33
C GLY A 119 4.52 8.15 -9.23
N SER A 120 5.16 7.64 -10.28
CA SER A 120 5.67 6.25 -10.31
C SER A 120 6.89 6.05 -9.44
N ARG A 121 7.82 7.00 -9.39
CA ARG A 121 8.93 6.97 -8.44
C ARG A 121 8.42 6.88 -7.00
N GLN A 122 7.47 7.73 -6.62
CA GLN A 122 6.96 7.79 -5.25
C GLN A 122 6.21 6.52 -4.86
N LEU A 123 5.46 5.93 -5.80
CA LEU A 123 4.80 4.65 -5.60
C LEU A 123 5.83 3.52 -5.45
N GLU A 124 6.74 3.38 -6.40
CA GLU A 124 7.73 2.30 -6.44
C GLU A 124 8.65 2.33 -5.21
N GLU A 125 9.28 3.48 -4.92
CA GLU A 125 10.15 3.64 -3.74
C GLU A 125 9.38 3.41 -2.43
N GLY A 126 8.15 3.93 -2.34
CA GLY A 126 7.32 3.79 -1.15
C GLY A 126 6.85 2.35 -0.92
N VAL A 127 6.51 1.60 -1.97
CA VAL A 127 6.15 0.18 -1.91
C VAL A 127 7.37 -0.65 -1.53
N THR A 128 8.48 -0.48 -2.25
CA THR A 128 9.72 -1.23 -2.03
C THR A 128 10.24 -1.03 -0.61
N GLU A 129 10.32 0.21 -0.14
CA GLU A 129 10.81 0.50 1.21
C GLU A 129 9.85 0.01 2.30
N ALA A 130 8.54 0.24 2.16
CA ALA A 130 7.57 -0.24 3.13
C ALA A 130 7.60 -1.78 3.24
N TRP A 131 7.67 -2.47 2.11
CA TRP A 131 7.75 -3.92 2.06
C TRP A 131 9.06 -4.43 2.66
N ALA A 132 10.21 -3.83 2.31
CA ALA A 132 11.51 -4.23 2.83
C ALA A 132 11.57 -4.06 4.36
N GLN A 133 11.01 -2.98 4.91
CA GLN A 133 10.91 -2.79 6.37
C GLN A 133 10.11 -3.89 7.06
N ASP A 134 8.96 -4.28 6.48
CA ASP A 134 8.07 -5.29 7.07
C ASP A 134 8.67 -6.70 7.02
N HIS A 135 9.58 -6.96 6.08
CA HIS A 135 10.13 -8.29 5.82
C HIS A 135 11.62 -8.44 6.18
N LEU A 136 12.25 -7.40 6.73
CA LEU A 136 13.69 -7.42 7.05
C LEU A 136 14.07 -8.51 8.07
N ASP A 137 13.25 -8.73 9.11
CA ASP A 137 13.52 -9.78 10.10
C ASP A 137 13.49 -11.18 9.45
N ASP A 138 12.48 -11.45 8.63
CA ASP A 138 12.36 -12.72 7.90
C ASP A 138 13.52 -12.92 6.92
N PHE A 139 13.97 -11.86 6.24
CA PHE A 139 15.12 -11.90 5.36
C PHE A 139 16.41 -12.23 6.11
N ILE A 140 16.66 -11.56 7.25
CA ILE A 140 17.79 -11.82 8.16
C ILE A 140 17.79 -13.28 8.63
N HIS A 141 16.64 -13.80 9.05
CA HIS A 141 16.51 -15.17 9.56
C HIS A 141 16.65 -16.24 8.47
N ARG A 142 16.09 -16.01 7.27
CA ARG A 142 16.25 -16.92 6.13
C ARG A 142 17.70 -17.03 5.69
N LEU A 143 18.46 -15.93 5.80
CA LEU A 143 19.89 -15.89 5.57
C LEU A 143 20.72 -16.33 6.79
N GLY A 144 20.10 -16.64 7.93
CA GLY A 144 20.79 -17.02 9.16
C GLY A 144 21.72 -15.96 9.75
N ILE A 145 21.52 -14.69 9.41
CA ILE A 145 22.37 -13.59 9.84
C ILE A 145 22.21 -13.32 11.34
N ASP A 146 21.09 -13.71 11.95
CA ASP A 146 20.90 -13.71 13.41
C ASP A 146 21.98 -14.52 14.15
N LYS A 147 22.53 -15.55 13.50
CA LYS A 147 23.62 -16.38 14.04
C LYS A 147 25.00 -15.79 13.76
N VAL A 148 25.13 -15.06 12.66
CA VAL A 148 26.36 -14.36 12.27
C VAL A 148 26.57 -13.11 13.13
N ALA A 149 25.51 -12.35 13.41
CA ALA A 149 25.52 -11.18 14.31
C ALA A 149 24.55 -11.37 15.48
N PRO A 150 25.00 -12.00 16.58
CA PRO A 150 24.20 -12.13 17.79
C PRO A 150 23.70 -10.77 18.30
N GLY A 151 22.38 -10.63 18.42
CA GLY A 151 21.71 -9.42 18.90
C GLY A 151 21.18 -8.50 17.81
N ILE A 152 21.35 -8.82 16.51
CA ILE A 152 20.83 -8.01 15.40
C ILE A 152 19.30 -7.81 15.45
N ASP A 153 18.56 -8.78 16.00
CA ASP A 153 17.10 -8.69 16.19
C ASP A 153 16.68 -7.66 17.24
N SER A 154 17.60 -7.27 18.14
CA SER A 154 17.32 -6.35 19.25
C SER A 154 17.47 -4.87 18.87
N VAL A 155 17.95 -4.59 17.66
CA VAL A 155 18.10 -3.22 17.15
C VAL A 155 17.08 -2.95 16.04
N ARG A 156 16.85 -1.66 15.78
CA ARG A 156 15.97 -1.18 14.72
C ARG A 156 16.71 -0.14 13.89
N SER A 157 16.35 -0.07 12.61
CA SER A 157 16.70 0.98 11.68
C SER A 157 15.44 1.79 11.41
N ASP A 158 15.57 3.12 11.29
CA ASP A 158 14.41 4.01 11.13
C ASP A 158 13.84 4.01 9.69
N GLY A 159 14.48 3.26 8.78
CA GLY A 159 14.10 3.18 7.37
C GLY A 159 14.41 4.47 6.60
N TYR A 160 14.10 4.45 5.31
CA TYR A 160 14.24 5.59 4.40
C TYR A 160 12.86 6.09 3.92
N TYR A 161 12.86 7.17 3.14
CA TYR A 161 11.66 7.69 2.46
C TYR A 161 10.46 8.02 3.37
N ALA A 162 10.70 8.80 4.42
CA ALA A 162 9.65 9.29 5.32
C ALA A 162 8.52 10.08 4.61
N ALA A 163 8.80 10.62 3.41
CA ALA A 163 7.80 11.28 2.56
C ALA A 163 6.86 10.29 1.84
N PHE A 164 7.29 9.05 1.57
CA PHE A 164 6.55 8.11 0.71
C PHE A 164 5.89 6.98 1.50
N VAL A 165 6.67 6.33 2.38
CA VAL A 165 6.25 5.11 3.09
C VAL A 165 4.94 5.27 3.87
N PRO A 166 4.71 6.33 4.66
CA PRO A 166 3.48 6.46 5.42
C PRO A 166 2.24 6.53 4.54
N ALA A 167 2.31 7.26 3.42
CA ALA A 167 1.20 7.36 2.48
C ALA A 167 0.88 6.03 1.81
N ILE A 168 1.91 5.30 1.36
CA ILE A 168 1.73 3.97 0.75
C ILE A 168 1.09 3.01 1.74
N ARG A 169 1.58 2.94 2.99
CA ARG A 169 0.99 2.08 4.01
C ARG A 169 -0.48 2.39 4.28
N GLU A 170 -0.85 3.67 4.34
CA GLU A 170 -2.24 4.10 4.56
C GLU A 170 -3.14 3.71 3.39
N ILE A 171 -2.70 3.95 2.15
CA ILE A 171 -3.43 3.58 0.93
C ILE A 171 -3.60 2.05 0.85
N THR A 172 -2.54 1.26 1.04
CA THR A 172 -2.62 -0.19 0.95
C THR A 172 -3.47 -0.80 2.07
N THR A 173 -3.44 -0.21 3.28
CA THR A 173 -4.29 -0.67 4.41
C THR A 173 -5.78 -0.41 4.15
N ASP A 174 -6.11 0.76 3.58
CA ASP A 174 -7.48 1.06 3.17
C ASP A 174 -7.96 0.08 2.09
N LEU A 175 -7.11 -0.21 1.09
CA LEU A 175 -7.44 -1.18 0.03
C LEU A 175 -7.58 -2.61 0.54
N ASP A 176 -6.72 -3.06 1.45
CA ASP A 176 -6.87 -4.38 2.11
C ASP A 176 -8.25 -4.48 2.77
N THR A 177 -8.63 -3.44 3.53
CA THR A 177 -9.90 -3.38 4.25
C THR A 177 -11.10 -3.43 3.29
N ARG A 178 -11.06 -2.64 2.21
CA ARG A 178 -12.16 -2.55 1.23
C ARG A 178 -12.34 -3.84 0.43
N ASN A 179 -11.25 -4.53 0.12
CA ASN A 179 -11.26 -5.75 -0.68
C ASN A 179 -11.34 -7.02 0.18
N GLY A 180 -11.41 -6.90 1.52
CA GLY A 180 -11.45 -8.04 2.43
C GLY A 180 -10.18 -8.90 2.40
N LEU A 181 -9.04 -8.28 2.08
CA LEU A 181 -7.74 -8.95 2.03
C LEU A 181 -7.09 -8.99 3.43
N PRO A 182 -6.19 -9.94 3.69
CA PRO A 182 -5.35 -9.92 4.89
C PRO A 182 -4.52 -8.62 4.99
N PRO A 183 -4.25 -8.10 6.20
CA PRO A 183 -3.40 -6.93 6.37
C PRO A 183 -2.01 -7.13 5.73
N GLY A 184 -1.61 -6.20 4.86
CA GLY A 184 -0.31 -6.21 4.15
C GLY A 184 -0.33 -6.95 2.81
N GLU A 185 -1.46 -7.54 2.41
CA GLU A 185 -1.55 -8.31 1.17
C GLU A 185 -1.44 -7.39 -0.06
N THR A 186 -2.10 -6.23 -0.06
CA THR A 186 -2.00 -5.26 -1.17
C THR A 186 -0.56 -4.80 -1.37
N LEU A 187 0.16 -4.47 -0.29
CA LEU A 187 1.57 -4.08 -0.35
C LEU A 187 2.42 -5.22 -0.93
N SER A 188 2.18 -6.46 -0.50
CA SER A 188 2.89 -7.64 -0.99
C SER A 188 2.57 -7.95 -2.46
N LEU A 189 1.35 -7.69 -2.92
CA LEU A 189 0.97 -7.82 -4.33
C LEU A 189 1.65 -6.74 -5.19
N LEU A 190 1.73 -5.50 -4.70
CA LEU A 190 2.44 -4.41 -5.39
C LEU A 190 3.94 -4.64 -5.50
N ASN A 191 4.59 -5.14 -4.44
CA ASN A 191 6.02 -5.45 -4.44
C ASN A 191 6.39 -6.62 -5.38
N ARG A 192 5.40 -7.41 -5.82
CA ARG A 192 5.57 -8.44 -6.87
C ARG A 192 5.36 -7.90 -8.28
N GLN A 193 5.05 -6.62 -8.42
CA GLN A 193 4.93 -5.95 -9.71
C GLN A 193 6.15 -5.08 -9.96
N THR A 194 6.48 -4.91 -11.24
CA THR A 194 7.36 -3.80 -11.64
C THR A 194 6.61 -2.47 -11.58
N ALA A 195 7.32 -1.35 -11.66
CA ALA A 195 6.74 -0.01 -11.79
C ALA A 195 5.63 0.11 -12.86
N ALA A 196 5.70 -0.70 -13.93
CA ALA A 196 4.67 -0.74 -14.97
C ALA A 196 3.33 -1.35 -14.51
N GLY A 197 3.37 -2.32 -13.60
CA GLY A 197 2.19 -3.06 -13.12
C GLY A 197 1.55 -2.48 -11.86
N GLN A 198 2.26 -1.68 -11.07
CA GLN A 198 1.77 -1.20 -9.78
C GLN A 198 0.53 -0.29 -9.87
N PHE A 199 0.55 0.73 -10.74
CA PHE A 199 -0.61 1.62 -10.90
C PHE A 199 -1.85 0.91 -11.43
N PRO A 200 -1.77 0.10 -12.52
CA PRO A 200 -2.89 -0.72 -12.96
C PRO A 200 -3.49 -1.55 -11.83
N LEU A 201 -2.65 -2.22 -11.03
CA LEU A 201 -3.11 -3.03 -9.91
C LEU A 201 -3.81 -2.21 -8.82
N LEU A 202 -3.28 -1.04 -8.45
CA LEU A 202 -3.96 -0.14 -7.50
C LEU A 202 -5.32 0.31 -8.02
N VAL A 203 -5.41 0.66 -9.31
CA VAL A 203 -6.66 1.10 -9.94
C VAL A 203 -7.68 -0.01 -9.92
N ASP A 204 -7.27 -1.25 -10.23
CA ASP A 204 -8.15 -2.41 -10.18
C ASP A 204 -8.65 -2.66 -8.75
N PHE A 205 -7.81 -2.57 -7.71
CA PHE A 205 -8.28 -2.69 -6.32
C PHE A 205 -9.24 -1.59 -5.90
N VAL A 206 -9.03 -0.34 -6.33
CA VAL A 206 -9.98 0.74 -6.05
C VAL A 206 -11.29 0.44 -6.77
N TYR A 207 -11.24 0.10 -8.05
CA TYR A 207 -12.40 -0.11 -8.89
C TYR A 207 -13.24 -1.31 -8.47
N ASP A 208 -12.60 -2.47 -8.25
CA ASP A 208 -13.25 -3.74 -7.91
C ASP A 208 -13.82 -3.74 -6.48
N SER A 209 -13.36 -2.81 -5.63
CA SER A 209 -13.95 -2.60 -4.29
C SER A 209 -15.30 -1.86 -4.28
N THR A 210 -15.84 -1.56 -5.46
CA THR A 210 -17.09 -0.80 -5.66
C THR A 210 -18.12 -1.63 -6.41
N ARG A 211 -19.28 -1.04 -6.71
CA ARG A 211 -20.31 -1.61 -7.59
C ARG A 211 -20.08 -1.25 -9.06
N LEU A 212 -19.06 -0.44 -9.37
CA LEU A 212 -18.76 -0.02 -10.75
C LEU A 212 -18.56 -1.17 -11.73
N PRO A 213 -17.92 -2.31 -11.37
CA PRO A 213 -17.84 -3.46 -12.28
C PRO A 213 -19.20 -3.93 -12.81
N ASP A 214 -20.26 -3.81 -12.01
CA ASP A 214 -21.62 -4.23 -12.38
C ASP A 214 -22.45 -3.11 -13.01
N LEU A 215 -22.10 -1.85 -12.73
CA LEU A 215 -22.90 -0.68 -13.11
C LEU A 215 -22.41 0.00 -14.39
N GLU A 216 -21.09 0.00 -14.62
CA GLU A 216 -20.46 0.82 -15.64
C GLU A 216 -20.45 0.13 -17.01
N PRO A 217 -20.95 0.78 -18.09
CA PRO A 217 -20.88 0.24 -19.44
C PRO A 217 -19.44 0.09 -19.95
N SER A 218 -19.21 -0.87 -20.84
CA SER A 218 -17.89 -1.03 -21.49
C SER A 218 -17.47 0.23 -22.27
N GLY A 219 -16.19 0.61 -22.15
CA GLY A 219 -15.58 1.70 -22.93
C GLY A 219 -15.59 3.08 -22.26
N THR A 220 -15.92 3.14 -20.98
CA THR A 220 -15.86 4.34 -20.14
C THR A 220 -14.47 4.53 -19.52
N ASP A 221 -14.21 5.75 -19.04
CA ASP A 221 -12.86 6.23 -18.67
C ASP A 221 -12.61 6.24 -17.13
N THR A 222 -13.44 5.56 -16.33
CA THR A 222 -13.34 5.68 -14.86
C THR A 222 -12.00 5.20 -14.31
N ARG A 223 -11.49 4.07 -14.80
CA ARG A 223 -10.15 3.57 -14.42
C ARG A 223 -9.05 4.62 -14.65
N SER A 224 -9.07 5.31 -15.80
CA SER A 224 -8.09 6.35 -16.11
C SER A 224 -8.24 7.59 -15.22
N ARG A 225 -9.46 7.97 -14.83
CA ARG A 225 -9.68 9.04 -13.84
C ARG A 225 -9.15 8.65 -12.45
N LEU A 226 -9.37 7.40 -12.01
CA LEU A 226 -8.80 6.88 -10.76
C LEU A 226 -7.27 6.88 -10.80
N GLU A 227 -6.68 6.42 -11.91
CA GLU A 227 -5.22 6.45 -12.10
C GLU A 227 -4.67 7.88 -12.04
N SER A 228 -5.36 8.84 -12.68
CA SER A 228 -4.98 10.25 -12.67
C SER A 228 -4.96 10.84 -11.25
N ILE A 229 -5.97 10.51 -10.43
CA ILE A 229 -6.03 10.93 -9.01
C ILE A 229 -4.84 10.36 -8.24
N LEU A 230 -4.57 9.05 -8.36
CA LEU A 230 -3.45 8.38 -7.70
C LEU A 230 -2.11 9.00 -8.10
N ARG A 231 -1.85 9.13 -9.42
CA ARG A 231 -0.59 9.67 -9.95
C ARG A 231 -0.34 11.10 -9.48
N SER A 232 -1.35 11.96 -9.60
CA SER A 232 -1.23 13.37 -9.23
C SER A 232 -1.01 13.54 -7.73
N GLY A 233 -1.71 12.76 -6.91
CA GLY A 233 -1.55 12.80 -5.46
C GLY A 233 -0.18 12.28 -5.02
N LEU A 234 0.25 11.12 -5.52
CA LEU A 234 1.54 10.53 -5.15
C LEU A 234 2.73 11.38 -5.61
N ALA A 235 2.65 12.02 -6.78
CA ALA A 235 3.69 12.92 -7.24
C ALA A 235 3.90 14.12 -6.31
N HIS A 236 2.88 14.53 -5.53
CA HIS A 236 3.03 15.64 -4.59
C HIS A 236 3.98 15.30 -3.43
N LEU A 237 4.15 14.02 -3.12
CA LEU A 237 5.01 13.58 -2.02
C LEU A 237 6.49 13.95 -2.24
N GLU A 238 6.92 14.12 -3.49
CA GLU A 238 8.30 14.54 -3.83
C GLU A 238 8.67 15.88 -3.18
N ALA A 239 7.70 16.77 -3.00
CA ALA A 239 7.93 18.07 -2.37
C ALA A 239 8.37 17.96 -0.90
N TYR A 240 8.15 16.80 -0.25
CA TYR A 240 8.47 16.56 1.16
C TYR A 240 9.73 15.71 1.36
N GLU A 241 10.39 15.27 0.28
CA GLU A 241 11.57 14.39 0.37
C GLU A 241 12.72 15.05 1.15
N LEU A 242 12.84 16.38 1.07
CA LEU A 242 13.85 17.16 1.77
C LEU A 242 13.39 17.70 3.14
N ASP A 243 12.13 17.45 3.53
CA ASP A 243 11.62 17.86 4.84
C ASP A 243 12.27 17.02 5.96
N PRO A 244 12.38 17.56 7.19
CA PRO A 244 12.76 16.75 8.35
C PRO A 244 11.82 15.54 8.50
N PRO A 245 12.31 14.34 8.87
CA PRO A 245 11.52 13.10 8.80
C PRO A 245 10.14 13.17 9.44
N GLY A 246 10.01 13.74 10.65
CA GLY A 246 8.72 13.87 11.32
C GLY A 246 7.73 14.80 10.61
N LEU A 247 8.22 15.82 9.90
CA LEU A 247 7.38 16.69 9.07
C LEU A 247 7.00 16.00 7.76
N ALA A 248 7.95 15.34 7.10
CA ALA A 248 7.71 14.53 5.91
C ALA A 248 6.65 13.46 6.16
N THR A 249 6.74 12.71 7.28
CA THR A 249 5.73 11.73 7.69
C THR A 249 4.35 12.35 7.86
N LYS A 250 4.27 13.50 8.51
CA LYS A 250 2.99 14.20 8.71
C LYS A 250 2.36 14.64 7.38
N HIS A 251 3.16 15.18 6.47
CA HIS A 251 2.71 15.58 5.14
C HIS A 251 2.29 14.36 4.31
N SER A 252 3.06 13.27 4.37
CA SER A 252 2.75 12.00 3.73
C SER A 252 1.36 11.46 4.11
N HIS A 253 1.04 11.39 5.41
CA HIS A 253 -0.29 11.01 5.89
C HIS A 253 -1.40 11.94 5.37
N ALA A 254 -1.17 13.26 5.41
CA ALA A 254 -2.16 14.22 4.93
C ALA A 254 -2.46 14.03 3.43
N THR A 255 -1.43 13.76 2.62
CA THR A 255 -1.58 13.47 1.19
C THR A 255 -2.34 12.16 0.96
N ALA A 256 -2.06 11.11 1.72
CA ALA A 256 -2.80 9.85 1.61
C ALA A 256 -4.29 10.02 1.90
N ALA A 257 -4.64 10.71 3.00
CA ALA A 257 -6.02 11.00 3.33
C ALA A 257 -6.75 11.81 2.24
N GLN A 258 -6.05 12.75 1.59
CA GLN A 258 -6.60 13.52 0.46
C GLN A 258 -6.84 12.63 -0.77
N ILE A 259 -5.88 11.78 -1.13
CA ILE A 259 -6.01 10.81 -2.23
C ILE A 259 -7.22 9.92 -1.98
N LEU A 260 -7.31 9.30 -0.80
CA LEU A 260 -8.40 8.38 -0.45
C LEU A 260 -9.77 9.08 -0.48
N THR A 261 -9.84 10.34 -0.01
CA THR A 261 -11.06 11.15 -0.08
C THR A 261 -11.48 11.42 -1.53
N HIS A 262 -10.53 11.76 -2.40
CA HIS A 262 -10.81 12.01 -3.81
C HIS A 262 -11.25 10.74 -4.54
N LEU A 263 -10.59 9.60 -4.28
CA LEU A 263 -10.99 8.31 -4.85
C LEU A 263 -12.40 7.90 -4.41
N HIS A 264 -12.73 8.08 -3.13
CA HIS A 264 -14.08 7.83 -2.62
C HIS A 264 -15.10 8.72 -3.33
N HIS A 265 -14.82 10.03 -3.43
CA HIS A 265 -15.73 10.96 -4.08
C HIS A 265 -15.98 10.61 -5.55
N GLU A 266 -14.92 10.28 -6.30
CA GLU A 266 -14.99 9.90 -7.72
C GLU A 266 -15.81 8.62 -7.91
N THR A 267 -15.52 7.58 -7.13
CA THR A 267 -16.23 6.29 -7.21
C THR A 267 -17.71 6.45 -6.86
N HIS A 268 -18.04 7.10 -5.74
CA HIS A 268 -19.42 7.32 -5.31
C HIS A 268 -20.23 8.17 -6.31
N THR A 269 -19.63 9.24 -6.86
CA THR A 269 -20.31 10.09 -7.86
C THR A 269 -20.57 9.33 -9.16
N THR A 270 -19.62 8.50 -9.57
CA THR A 270 -19.73 7.66 -10.76
C THR A 270 -20.80 6.58 -10.57
N GLU A 271 -20.82 5.89 -9.44
CA GLU A 271 -21.84 4.89 -9.10
C GLU A 271 -23.25 5.49 -9.08
N ALA A 272 -23.41 6.69 -8.50
CA ALA A 272 -24.69 7.38 -8.48
C ALA A 272 -25.16 7.67 -9.90
N THR A 273 -24.27 8.15 -10.77
CA THR A 273 -24.57 8.46 -12.17
C THR A 273 -25.10 7.24 -12.93
N TYR A 274 -24.48 6.07 -12.75
CA TYR A 274 -24.93 4.84 -13.42
C TYR A 274 -26.16 4.23 -12.75
N SER A 275 -26.32 4.35 -11.42
CA SER A 275 -27.51 3.86 -10.71
C SER A 275 -28.80 4.55 -11.16
N PHE A 276 -28.75 5.86 -11.45
CA PHE A 276 -29.93 6.60 -11.96
C PHE A 276 -30.21 6.37 -13.45
N SER A 277 -29.23 5.86 -14.20
CA SER A 277 -29.32 5.70 -15.65
C SER A 277 -29.82 4.31 -16.08
N GLN A 278 -29.95 3.35 -15.15
CA GLN A 278 -30.53 2.05 -15.47
C GLN A 278 -32.05 2.20 -15.67
N PRO A 279 -32.59 1.92 -16.88
CA PRO A 279 -34.02 1.95 -17.10
C PRO A 279 -34.68 0.94 -16.18
N ASP A 280 -35.64 1.42 -15.38
CA ASP A 280 -36.38 0.62 -14.42
C ASP A 280 -36.97 -0.60 -15.16
N PRO A 281 -36.58 -1.85 -14.84
CA PRO A 281 -37.06 -3.02 -15.58
C PRO A 281 -38.57 -3.23 -15.44
N CYS A 282 -39.21 -2.53 -14.49
CA CYS A 282 -40.65 -2.47 -14.29
C CYS A 282 -41.33 -1.24 -14.92
N ALA A 283 -40.59 -0.37 -15.62
CA ALA A 283 -41.21 0.67 -16.42
C ALA A 283 -41.97 -0.01 -17.58
N LEU A 284 -43.25 -0.27 -17.34
CA LEU A 284 -44.21 -0.65 -18.37
C LEU A 284 -43.98 0.27 -19.57
N PRO A 285 -43.87 -0.28 -20.80
CA PRO A 285 -43.67 0.53 -21.99
C PRO A 285 -44.68 1.66 -21.95
N HIS A 286 -44.19 2.91 -22.03
CA HIS A 286 -45.04 4.08 -22.07
C HIS A 286 -46.17 3.77 -23.06
N PRO A 287 -47.45 3.87 -22.64
CA PRO A 287 -48.55 3.53 -23.51
C PRO A 287 -48.34 4.35 -24.77
N ALA A 288 -48.03 3.66 -25.87
CA ALA A 288 -47.74 4.28 -27.15
C ALA A 288 -48.84 5.31 -27.36
N ARG A 289 -48.44 6.58 -27.48
CA ARG A 289 -49.32 7.75 -27.56
C ARG A 289 -50.48 7.37 -28.46
N ARG A 290 -51.63 7.02 -27.88
CA ARG A 290 -52.81 6.62 -28.64
C ARG A 290 -53.11 7.83 -29.51
N ILE A 291 -52.97 7.66 -30.81
CA ILE A 291 -53.54 8.60 -31.77
C ILE A 291 -55.03 8.60 -31.43
N PRO A 292 -55.59 9.72 -30.95
CA PRO A 292 -56.96 9.74 -30.48
C PRO A 292 -57.86 9.32 -31.64
N SER A 293 -58.56 8.20 -31.45
CA SER A 293 -59.61 7.79 -32.38
C SER A 293 -60.74 8.83 -32.29
N PRO A 294 -61.43 9.21 -33.39
CA PRO A 294 -62.42 10.28 -33.43
C PRO A 294 -63.63 10.13 -32.49
N HIS A 295 -63.71 9.02 -31.74
CA HIS A 295 -64.87 8.66 -30.91
C HIS A 295 -64.70 8.93 -29.40
N GLU A 296 -63.52 9.31 -28.91
CA GLU A 296 -63.31 9.60 -27.46
C GLU A 296 -63.81 10.99 -27.02
N ALA A 297 -64.32 11.83 -27.93
CA ALA A 297 -64.83 13.16 -27.62
C ALA A 297 -66.23 13.19 -26.94
N ALA A 298 -66.89 12.06 -26.72
CA ALA A 298 -68.30 12.01 -26.30
C ALA A 298 -68.56 11.72 -24.81
N LEU A 299 -67.53 11.48 -23.98
CA LEU A 299 -67.74 11.06 -22.57
C LEU A 299 -66.96 11.88 -21.52
N SER A 300 -66.47 13.07 -21.89
CA SER A 300 -65.85 14.00 -20.95
C SER A 300 -66.94 14.75 -20.16
N GLY A 301 -67.47 14.11 -19.10
CA GLY A 301 -68.52 14.74 -18.29
C GLY A 301 -68.86 14.11 -16.94
N VAL A 302 -68.18 13.04 -16.51
CA VAL A 302 -68.50 12.40 -15.21
C VAL A 302 -67.34 12.54 -14.24
N THR A 303 -67.54 13.40 -13.25
CA THR A 303 -66.63 13.65 -12.12
C THR A 303 -66.50 12.39 -11.26
N PRO A 304 -65.28 11.93 -10.91
CA PRO A 304 -65.11 10.80 -10.00
C PRO A 304 -65.52 11.18 -8.56
N PRO A 305 -66.05 10.23 -7.78
CA PRO A 305 -66.38 10.45 -6.37
C PRO A 305 -65.11 10.63 -5.52
N ARG A 306 -65.15 11.61 -4.62
CA ARG A 306 -64.11 11.93 -3.63
C ARG A 306 -63.98 10.79 -2.60
N PRO A 307 -62.76 10.28 -2.32
CA PRO A 307 -62.55 9.41 -1.18
C PRO A 307 -62.60 10.20 0.13
N THR A 308 -63.39 9.68 1.06
CA THR A 308 -63.61 10.17 2.42
C THR A 308 -62.37 9.92 3.29
N GLN A 309 -61.96 10.97 3.99
CA GLN A 309 -60.80 11.04 4.88
C GLN A 309 -61.14 10.42 6.25
N PRO A 310 -60.39 9.42 6.75
CA PRO A 310 -60.56 8.95 8.13
C PRO A 310 -59.89 9.89 9.13
N SER A 311 -60.66 10.20 10.17
CA SER A 311 -60.35 11.12 11.26
C SER A 311 -59.31 10.56 12.24
N ALA A 312 -58.53 11.49 12.81
CA ALA A 312 -57.51 11.24 13.81
C ALA A 312 -58.06 10.66 15.12
N ALA A 313 -57.33 9.73 15.73
CA ALA A 313 -57.50 9.31 17.11
C ALA A 313 -56.22 9.58 17.91
N LEU A 314 -56.46 10.12 19.11
CA LEU A 314 -55.52 10.72 20.05
C LEU A 314 -54.65 9.69 20.81
N HIS A 315 -53.53 10.21 21.31
CA HIS A 315 -52.54 9.62 22.23
C HIS A 315 -53.13 8.88 23.46
N PRO A 316 -52.31 8.05 24.13
CA PRO A 316 -51.76 8.55 25.40
C PRO A 316 -50.26 8.28 25.60
N ALA A 317 -49.66 9.17 26.39
CA ALA A 317 -48.32 9.11 26.93
C ALA A 317 -48.21 8.11 28.11
N VAL A 318 -47.10 7.38 28.20
CA VAL A 318 -46.60 6.80 29.46
C VAL A 318 -45.07 6.90 29.50
N LEU A 319 -44.58 7.42 30.63
CA LEU A 319 -43.21 7.74 31.04
C LEU A 319 -42.42 6.48 31.53
N PRO A 320 -41.10 6.61 31.84
CA PRO A 320 -40.12 5.51 31.86
C PRO A 320 -39.88 4.95 33.28
N PRO A 321 -38.95 3.99 33.42
CA PRO A 321 -38.11 3.95 34.61
C PRO A 321 -36.60 3.96 34.30
N ALA A 322 -35.90 4.59 35.23
CA ALA A 322 -34.46 4.74 35.37
C ALA A 322 -33.79 3.54 36.05
N ALA A 323 -32.48 3.37 35.80
CA ALA A 323 -31.44 2.93 36.75
C ALA A 323 -30.06 3.17 36.07
N LEU A 324 -29.16 4.04 36.56
CA LEU A 324 -28.23 3.88 37.71
C LEU A 324 -27.35 2.62 37.51
N HIS A 325 -26.02 2.58 37.42
CA HIS A 325 -24.88 3.31 38.03
C HIS A 325 -23.57 2.68 37.40
N PRO A 326 -22.32 2.86 37.91
CA PRO A 326 -21.44 4.02 37.83
C PRO A 326 -20.02 3.70 37.28
N ALA A 327 -19.27 4.80 37.04
CA ALA A 327 -17.82 5.00 37.11
C ALA A 327 -16.83 3.81 37.21
N HIS A 328 -15.86 3.78 36.28
CA HIS A 328 -14.46 3.56 36.64
C HIS A 328 -13.55 4.60 35.99
N THR A 329 -13.10 5.52 36.85
CA THR A 329 -11.89 6.30 36.73
C THR A 329 -10.68 5.37 36.70
N ARG A 330 -9.78 5.52 35.71
CA ARG A 330 -8.37 5.21 35.93
C ARG A 330 -7.49 6.30 35.32
N ARG A 331 -7.04 7.14 36.24
CA ARG A 331 -6.02 8.18 36.10
C ARG A 331 -4.67 7.54 36.45
N SER A 332 -3.61 8.11 35.85
CA SER A 332 -2.21 8.14 36.30
C SER A 332 -1.23 7.13 35.67
N PRO A 333 0.08 7.46 35.59
CA PRO A 333 0.72 8.78 35.67
C PRO A 333 1.76 9.08 34.55
N ALA A 334 2.10 10.35 34.48
CA ALA A 334 3.30 10.90 33.87
C ALA A 334 4.58 10.18 34.35
N SER A 335 5.52 9.94 33.42
CA SER A 335 6.91 9.65 33.74
C SER A 335 7.74 10.89 33.40
N THR A 336 8.04 11.65 34.44
CA THR A 336 9.18 12.56 34.51
C THR A 336 10.45 11.74 34.64
N ARG A 337 11.41 11.93 33.73
CA ARG A 337 12.82 11.68 34.00
C ARG A 337 13.65 12.86 33.49
N SER A 338 13.90 13.80 34.40
CA SER A 338 15.16 14.54 34.42
C SER A 338 16.28 13.58 34.77
N LEU A 339 17.41 13.69 34.07
CA LEU A 339 18.74 13.44 34.59
C LEU A 339 19.72 14.28 33.77
N GLU A 340 19.90 15.51 34.24
CA GLU A 340 21.20 16.18 34.20
C GLU A 340 22.12 15.47 35.19
N SER A 341 23.37 15.20 34.80
CA SER A 341 24.56 15.34 35.66
C SER A 341 25.79 14.69 35.01
N CYS A 342 26.70 15.57 34.57
CA CYS A 342 28.15 15.56 34.74
C CYS A 342 28.96 14.25 34.56
N GLY A 343 29.84 14.33 33.56
CA GLY A 343 31.08 13.57 33.38
C GLY A 343 31.85 14.18 32.24
#